data_AF-A0A8T1ZAQ7-F1
#
_entry.id   AF-A0A8T1ZAQ7-F1
#
_cell.length_a   1.000
_cell.length_b   1.000
_cell.length_c   1.000
_cell.angle_alpha   90.00
_cell.angle_beta   90.00
_cell.angle_gamma   90.00
#
_symmetry.space_group_name_H-M   'P 1'
#
loop_
_entity.id
_entity.type
_entity.pdbx_description
1 polymer ?
#
loop_
_entity_poly.entity_id
_entity_poly.type
_entity_poly.pdbx_seq_one_letter_code
_entity_poly.pdbx_strand_id
1 'polypeptide(L)'
;MLREDVEFAHEHYQGFVLGISDLKQLGMVRDNNNPGSSSRSRRPYRSFPTILYEMVDDPSTDSMISWSESGKSFIIWNQPEFSNNVLPKYVKLRNDMSIFKTFGFRKVDSERWEYANDDFVRGKPELTAEIQKRFMATVPPEVFVCKNAAKAARDVERVRALAMAMKERALAKNLSNLTL
;
A
#
# COMPACT_ATOMS: atom_id res chain seq x y z
N MET A 1 -0.60 39.21 -3.18
CA MET A 1 -1.05 37.91 -3.73
C MET A 1 0.04 36.84 -3.53
N LEU A 2 0.55 36.67 -2.31
CA LEU A 2 1.68 35.76 -1.99
C LEU A 2 1.60 35.25 -0.53
N ARG A 3 0.40 34.89 -0.05
CA ARG A 3 0.23 34.39 1.33
C ARG A 3 -0.62 33.12 1.46
N GLU A 4 -1.21 32.61 0.38
CA GLU A 4 -2.13 31.47 0.46
C GLU A 4 -1.48 30.12 0.08
N ASP A 5 -0.31 30.13 -0.58
CA ASP A 5 0.30 28.89 -1.09
C ASP A 5 1.19 28.13 -0.08
N VAL A 6 1.57 28.78 1.04
CA VAL A 6 2.43 28.16 2.07
C VAL A 6 1.60 27.43 3.13
N GLU A 7 0.34 27.80 3.32
CA GLU A 7 -0.53 27.27 4.37
C GLU A 7 -1.05 25.86 4.03
N PHE A 8 -1.17 25.53 2.73
CA PHE A 8 -1.64 24.22 2.27
C PHE A 8 -0.65 23.07 2.54
N ALA A 9 0.65 23.38 2.72
CA ALA A 9 1.69 22.37 2.93
C ALA A 9 1.83 21.92 4.39
N HIS A 10 1.22 22.63 5.36
CA HIS A 10 1.47 22.41 6.78
C HIS A 10 0.41 21.51 7.47
N GLU A 11 -0.80 21.37 6.93
CA GLU A 11 -1.91 20.72 7.65
C GLU A 11 -2.12 19.22 7.41
N HIS A 12 -1.36 18.57 6.51
CA HIS A 12 -1.58 17.15 6.18
C HIS A 12 -0.53 16.20 6.77
N TYR A 13 0.00 16.52 7.96
CA TYR A 13 0.78 15.59 8.79
C TYR A 13 -0.12 14.90 9.83
N GLN A 14 -1.10 14.14 9.35
CA GLN A 14 -1.65 13.05 10.18
C GLN A 14 -0.91 11.77 9.80
N GLY A 15 -0.25 11.18 10.80
CA GLY A 15 0.54 9.96 10.67
C GLY A 15 -0.23 8.88 9.90
N PHE A 16 0.22 8.63 8.68
CA PHE A 16 -0.34 7.59 7.83
C PHE A 16 0.24 6.24 8.24
N VAL A 17 -0.61 5.37 8.78
CA VAL A 17 -0.29 3.96 8.99
C VAL A 17 -0.83 3.20 7.79
N LEU A 18 0.05 2.76 6.89
CA LEU A 18 -0.31 1.83 5.82
C LEU A 18 -0.98 0.58 6.42
N GLY A 19 -2.25 0.35 6.08
CA GLY A 19 -3.00 -0.80 6.56
C GLY A 19 -2.55 -2.09 5.89
N ILE A 20 -2.89 -3.25 6.46
CA ILE A 20 -2.58 -4.56 5.85
C ILE A 20 -3.20 -4.70 4.45
N SER A 21 -4.38 -4.13 4.23
CA SER A 21 -5.02 -4.11 2.91
C SER A 21 -4.19 -3.36 1.88
N ASP A 22 -3.50 -2.30 2.31
CA ASP A 22 -2.64 -1.48 1.47
C ASP A 22 -1.34 -2.23 1.14
N LEU A 23 -0.76 -2.91 2.13
CA LEU A 23 0.44 -3.74 1.94
C LEU A 23 0.20 -4.99 1.07
N LYS A 24 -1.00 -5.59 1.16
CA LYS A 24 -1.42 -6.67 0.26
C LYS A 24 -1.66 -6.16 -1.15
N GLN A 25 -2.31 -5.01 -1.25
CA GLN A 25 -2.50 -4.35 -2.53
C GLN A 25 -1.15 -4.06 -3.14
N LEU A 26 -0.17 -3.52 -2.40
CA LEU A 26 1.22 -3.29 -2.81
C LEU A 26 2.07 -4.58 -2.96
N GLY A 27 1.47 -5.76 -2.85
CA GLY A 27 2.13 -7.06 -3.02
C GLY A 27 3.29 -7.32 -2.08
N MET A 28 3.37 -6.59 -0.98
CA MET A 28 4.41 -6.72 0.04
C MET A 28 4.10 -7.87 0.99
N VAL A 29 2.85 -8.35 1.00
CA VAL A 29 2.36 -9.40 1.90
C VAL A 29 1.59 -10.46 1.12
N ARG A 30 2.02 -11.72 1.23
CA ARG A 30 1.35 -12.89 0.61
C ARG A 30 0.05 -13.25 1.33
N ASP A 31 -0.97 -13.64 0.56
CA ASP A 31 -2.21 -14.23 1.07
C ASP A 31 -1.99 -15.71 1.45
N ASN A 32 -1.99 -16.01 2.74
CA ASN A 32 -1.81 -17.37 3.27
C ASN A 32 -3.12 -18.20 3.36
N ASN A 33 -4.25 -17.70 2.83
CA ASN A 33 -5.57 -18.33 2.98
C ASN A 33 -6.00 -19.24 1.82
N ASN A 34 -5.14 -19.51 0.82
CA ASN A 34 -5.47 -20.44 -0.25
C ASN A 34 -4.27 -21.33 -0.61
N PRO A 35 -4.19 -22.57 -0.11
CA PRO A 35 -3.14 -23.52 -0.48
C PRO A 35 -3.31 -24.11 -1.91
N GLY A 36 -4.31 -23.68 -2.68
CA GLY A 36 -4.71 -24.35 -3.92
C GLY A 36 -4.66 -23.54 -5.23
N SER A 37 -4.07 -22.35 -5.30
CA SER A 37 -4.00 -21.63 -6.60
C SER A 37 -2.68 -21.86 -7.32
N SER A 38 -2.66 -22.90 -8.15
CA SER A 38 -1.67 -23.14 -9.18
C SER A 38 -1.68 -21.99 -10.20
N SER A 39 -0.57 -21.25 -10.24
CA SER A 39 0.03 -20.70 -11.48
C SER A 39 -0.86 -19.93 -12.46
N ARG A 40 -1.68 -18.97 -12.01
CA ARG A 40 -2.20 -17.90 -12.90
C ARG A 40 -1.80 -16.53 -12.35
N SER A 41 -0.84 -15.92 -13.06
CA SER A 41 -0.09 -14.69 -12.76
C SER A 41 1.04 -14.82 -11.73
N ARG A 42 2.15 -15.46 -12.14
CA ARG A 42 3.50 -15.27 -11.55
C ARG A 42 4.13 -13.94 -12.00
N ARG A 43 3.35 -12.86 -12.16
CA ARG A 43 3.96 -11.53 -12.22
C ARG A 43 4.26 -11.20 -10.75
N PRO A 44 5.52 -11.14 -10.29
CA PRO A 44 5.79 -10.60 -8.96
C PRO A 44 5.11 -9.25 -8.92
N TYR A 45 4.20 -9.08 -7.97
CA TYR A 45 3.50 -7.82 -7.81
C TYR A 45 4.57 -6.72 -7.67
N ARG A 46 4.54 -5.71 -8.55
CA ARG A 46 5.57 -4.68 -8.60
C ARG A 46 5.40 -3.72 -7.43
N SER A 47 6.47 -3.52 -6.67
CA SER A 47 6.47 -2.58 -5.53
C SER A 47 6.27 -1.14 -6.01
N PHE A 48 5.76 -0.25 -5.15
CA PHE A 48 5.64 1.17 -5.49
C PHE A 48 6.97 1.79 -5.97
N PRO A 49 8.13 1.58 -5.29
CA PRO A 49 9.42 2.05 -5.80
C PRO A 49 9.75 1.56 -7.21
N THR A 50 9.42 0.30 -7.54
CA THR A 50 9.62 -0.26 -8.89
C THR A 50 8.70 0.40 -9.90
N ILE A 51 7.43 0.60 -9.55
CA ILE A 51 6.45 1.27 -10.43
C ILE A 51 6.83 2.73 -10.66
N LEU A 52 7.27 3.43 -9.61
CA LEU A 52 7.77 4.79 -9.70
C LEU A 52 8.98 4.87 -10.63
N TYR A 53 9.94 3.96 -10.49
CA TYR A 53 11.09 3.90 -11.38
C TYR A 53 10.67 3.77 -12.85
N GLU A 54 9.81 2.80 -13.17
CA GLU A 54 9.31 2.58 -14.53
C GLU A 54 8.61 3.84 -15.07
N MET A 55 7.91 4.58 -14.22
CA MET A 55 7.25 5.83 -14.58
C MET A 55 8.26 6.93 -14.89
N VAL A 56 9.23 7.20 -14.00
CA VAL A 56 10.24 8.24 -14.22
C VAL A 56 11.14 7.93 -15.43
N ASP A 57 11.35 6.64 -15.72
CA ASP A 57 12.18 6.20 -16.85
C ASP A 57 11.43 6.17 -18.19
N ASP A 58 10.11 6.36 -18.20
CA ASP A 58 9.29 6.42 -19.41
C ASP A 58 9.26 7.86 -19.99
N PRO A 59 9.88 8.10 -21.17
CA PRO A 59 9.92 9.43 -21.78
C PRO A 59 8.53 10.00 -22.12
N SER A 60 7.50 9.15 -22.25
CA SER A 60 6.13 9.60 -22.51
C SER A 60 5.53 10.37 -21.33
N THR A 61 6.11 10.21 -20.13
CA THR A 61 5.66 10.87 -18.91
C THR A 61 6.54 12.05 -18.49
N ASP A 62 7.60 12.36 -19.24
CA ASP A 62 8.59 13.42 -18.94
C ASP A 62 7.95 14.81 -18.72
N SER A 63 6.81 15.09 -19.36
CA SER A 63 6.04 16.33 -19.16
C SER A 63 5.44 16.47 -17.76
N MET A 64 5.28 15.36 -17.03
CA MET A 64 4.66 15.30 -15.71
C MET A 64 5.67 14.93 -14.63
N ILE A 65 6.53 13.94 -14.92
CA ILE A 65 7.56 13.44 -14.02
C ILE A 65 8.77 12.99 -14.85
N SER A 66 9.97 13.42 -14.46
CA SER A 66 11.19 13.05 -15.19
C SER A 66 12.38 12.90 -14.24
N TRP A 67 13.43 12.25 -14.70
CA TRP A 67 14.73 12.27 -14.02
C TRP A 67 15.28 13.71 -13.95
N SER A 68 16.02 14.01 -12.89
CA SER A 68 16.92 15.16 -12.88
C SER A 68 18.11 14.91 -13.81
N GLU A 69 18.82 15.97 -14.18
CA GLU A 69 20.02 15.88 -15.01
C GLU A 69 21.09 14.95 -14.41
N SER A 70 21.17 14.89 -13.07
CA SER A 70 22.10 14.00 -12.37
C SER A 70 21.72 12.52 -12.39
N GLY A 71 20.45 12.20 -12.68
CA GLY A 71 19.88 10.85 -12.60
C GLY A 71 19.79 10.26 -11.18
N LYS A 72 19.97 11.08 -10.13
CA LYS A 72 19.90 10.66 -8.70
C LYS A 72 18.64 11.12 -7.99
N SER A 73 17.78 11.83 -8.70
CA SER A 73 16.53 12.40 -8.21
C SER A 73 15.54 12.48 -9.36
N PHE A 74 14.26 12.66 -9.03
CA PHE A 74 13.22 12.90 -10.01
C PHE A 74 12.45 14.17 -9.65
N ILE A 75 11.90 14.82 -10.67
CA ILE A 75 11.19 16.09 -10.57
C ILE A 75 9.74 15.86 -11.01
N ILE A 76 8.78 16.34 -10.22
CA ILE A 76 7.37 16.37 -10.61
C ILE A 76 7.04 17.79 -11.11
N TRP A 77 6.78 17.92 -12.40
CA TRP A 77 6.55 19.22 -13.04
C TRP A 77 5.14 19.76 -12.77
N ASN A 78 4.14 18.87 -12.70
CA ASN A 78 2.75 19.23 -12.44
C ASN A 78 2.16 18.38 -11.30
N GLN A 79 2.24 18.89 -10.07
CA GLN A 79 1.77 18.18 -8.88
C GLN A 79 0.28 17.79 -8.92
N PRO A 80 -0.68 18.70 -9.22
CA PRO A 80 -2.10 18.33 -9.23
C PRO A 80 -2.43 17.32 -10.33
N GLU A 81 -1.80 17.44 -11.51
CA GLU A 81 -2.02 16.49 -12.61
C GLU A 81 -1.40 15.13 -12.30
N PHE A 82 -0.20 15.10 -11.73
CA PHE A 82 0.45 13.88 -11.28
C PHE A 82 -0.38 13.15 -10.21
N SER A 83 -0.83 13.89 -9.18
CA SER A 83 -1.58 13.32 -8.06
C SER A 83 -2.97 12.80 -8.50
N ASN A 84 -3.65 13.51 -9.40
CA ASN A 84 -5.02 13.17 -9.79
C ASN A 84 -5.12 12.21 -10.99
N ASN A 85 -4.15 12.22 -11.91
CA ASN A 85 -4.26 11.48 -13.17
C ASN A 85 -3.25 10.33 -13.31
N VAL A 86 -2.10 10.44 -12.65
CA VAL A 86 -0.99 9.48 -12.81
C VAL A 86 -0.95 8.53 -11.62
N LEU A 87 -0.79 9.08 -10.41
CA LEU A 87 -0.69 8.30 -9.17
C LEU A 87 -1.84 7.28 -8.97
N PRO A 88 -3.13 7.60 -9.22
CA PRO A 88 -4.22 6.65 -9.01
C PRO A 88 -4.22 5.47 -10.00
N LYS A 89 -3.53 5.60 -11.15
CA LYS A 89 -3.35 4.49 -12.10
C LYS A 89 -2.35 3.45 -11.57
N TYR A 90 -1.43 3.88 -10.72
CA TYR A 90 -0.29 3.08 -10.25
C TYR A 90 -0.46 2.60 -8.82
N VAL A 91 -1.11 3.39 -7.97
CA VAL A 91 -1.46 3.02 -6.59
C VAL A 91 -2.93 3.33 -6.36
N LYS A 92 -3.68 2.35 -5.83
CA LYS A 92 -5.07 2.55 -5.41
C LYS A 92 -5.20 3.15 -4.02
N LEU A 93 -4.08 3.61 -3.45
CA LEU A 93 -4.01 4.30 -2.17
C LEU A 93 -4.34 5.77 -2.36
N ARG A 94 -4.57 6.49 -1.26
CA ARG A 94 -4.88 7.93 -1.28
C ARG A 94 -3.80 8.70 -2.06
N ASN A 95 -4.25 9.56 -2.96
CA ASN A 95 -3.45 10.27 -3.96
C ASN A 95 -2.67 11.46 -3.37
N ASP A 96 -1.72 11.22 -2.47
CA ASP A 96 -0.88 12.30 -1.96
C ASP A 96 0.62 12.04 -2.11
N MET A 97 1.39 13.12 -2.01
CA MET A 97 2.85 13.11 -2.11
C MET A 97 3.53 12.52 -0.87
N SER A 98 2.77 12.20 0.20
CA SER A 98 3.32 11.62 1.43
C SER A 98 3.81 10.18 1.22
N ILE A 99 3.33 9.52 0.15
CA ILE A 99 3.83 8.21 -0.25
C ILE A 99 5.34 8.22 -0.49
N PHE A 100 5.90 9.31 -1.03
CA PHE A 100 7.34 9.45 -1.21
C PHE A 100 8.09 9.41 0.13
N LYS A 101 7.59 10.13 1.15
CA LYS A 101 8.18 10.09 2.50
C LYS A 101 8.08 8.71 3.12
N THR A 102 6.97 8.00 2.90
CA THR A 102 6.76 6.63 3.38
C THR A 102 7.84 5.67 2.89
N PHE A 103 8.25 5.80 1.62
CA PHE A 103 9.34 5.02 1.04
C PHE A 103 10.73 5.66 1.22
N GLY A 104 10.87 6.66 2.10
CA GLY A 104 12.16 7.25 2.45
C GLY A 104 12.72 8.25 1.43
N PHE A 105 11.92 8.71 0.46
CA PHE A 105 12.31 9.79 -0.42
C PHE A 105 12.29 11.12 0.33
N ARG A 106 13.30 11.96 0.07
CA ARG A 106 13.45 13.28 0.67
C ARG A 106 13.28 14.36 -0.39
N LYS A 107 12.59 15.45 -0.07
CA LYS A 107 12.53 16.63 -0.92
C LYS A 107 13.90 17.32 -0.90
N VAL A 108 14.53 17.49 -2.07
CA VAL A 108 15.90 18.01 -2.20
C VAL A 108 15.98 19.46 -2.70
N ASP A 109 14.88 19.96 -3.26
CA ASP A 109 14.76 21.34 -3.74
C ASP A 109 13.57 22.01 -3.04
N SER A 110 13.68 23.28 -2.66
CA SER A 110 12.61 24.03 -2.00
C SER A 110 11.55 24.55 -2.97
N GLU A 111 11.96 24.91 -4.19
CA GLU A 111 11.14 25.53 -5.24
C GLU A 111 10.54 24.49 -6.18
N ARG A 112 11.23 23.36 -6.37
CA ARG A 112 10.80 22.27 -7.24
C ARG A 112 10.23 21.12 -6.41
N TRP A 113 9.34 20.34 -7.02
CA TRP A 113 8.89 19.07 -6.46
C TRP A 113 9.90 17.96 -6.78
N GLU A 114 11.14 18.18 -6.35
CA GLU A 114 12.25 17.26 -6.57
C GLU A 114 12.48 16.37 -5.36
N TYR A 115 12.57 15.07 -5.61
CA TYR A 115 12.74 14.06 -4.58
C TYR A 115 13.92 13.15 -4.90
N ALA A 116 14.67 12.77 -3.87
CA ALA A 116 15.81 11.87 -3.98
C ALA A 116 15.75 10.74 -2.95
N ASN A 117 16.36 9.61 -3.31
CA ASN A 117 16.65 8.48 -2.43
C ASN A 117 17.95 7.84 -2.92
N ASP A 118 18.81 7.44 -1.98
CA ASP A 118 20.16 6.94 -2.29
C ASP A 118 20.13 5.65 -3.15
N ASP A 119 19.03 4.89 -3.07
CA ASP A 119 18.79 3.66 -3.84
C ASP A 119 17.81 3.87 -5.01
N PHE A 120 17.54 5.13 -5.40
CA PHE A 120 16.70 5.46 -6.57
C PHE A 120 17.54 6.19 -7.62
N VAL A 121 18.18 5.42 -8.50
CA VAL A 121 19.17 5.93 -9.45
C VAL A 121 18.86 5.46 -10.87
N ARG A 122 18.89 6.39 -11.83
CA ARG A 122 18.66 6.10 -13.25
C ARG A 122 19.62 5.03 -13.77
N GLY A 123 19.06 4.06 -14.50
CA GLY A 123 19.79 2.91 -15.02
C GLY A 123 20.02 1.77 -14.01
N LYS A 124 19.53 1.90 -12.77
CA LYS A 124 19.69 0.90 -11.71
C LYS A 124 18.36 0.49 -11.07
N PRO A 125 17.42 -0.10 -11.83
CA PRO A 125 16.10 -0.50 -11.32
C PRO A 125 16.18 -1.53 -10.17
N GLU A 126 17.26 -2.31 -10.09
CA GLU A 126 17.49 -3.31 -9.04
C GLU A 126 17.58 -2.72 -7.63
N LEU A 127 18.01 -1.45 -7.51
CA LEU A 127 18.12 -0.76 -6.22
C LEU A 127 16.76 -0.45 -5.61
N THR A 128 15.68 -0.44 -6.41
CA THR A 128 14.31 -0.25 -5.90
C THR A 128 13.89 -1.32 -4.88
N ALA A 129 14.49 -2.51 -4.95
CA ALA A 129 14.27 -3.58 -3.97
C ALA A 129 14.83 -3.24 -2.58
N GLU A 130 15.92 -2.47 -2.50
CA GLU A 130 16.52 -2.05 -1.23
C GLU A 130 15.64 -0.98 -0.55
N ILE A 131 15.04 -0.06 -1.32
CA ILE A 131 14.02 0.87 -0.82
C ILE A 131 12.86 0.10 -0.19
N GLN A 132 12.37 -0.91 -0.88
CA GLN A 132 11.28 -1.75 -0.40
C GLN A 132 11.66 -2.48 0.90
N LYS A 133 12.85 -3.08 0.95
CA LYS A 133 13.36 -3.78 2.13
C LYS A 133 13.49 -2.87 3.34
N ARG A 134 14.03 -1.65 3.16
CA ARG A 134 14.15 -0.67 4.25
C ARG A 134 12.80 -0.22 4.75
N PHE A 135 11.84 0.03 3.85
CA PHE A 135 10.46 0.30 4.26
C PHE A 135 9.87 -0.85 5.08
N MET A 136 10.07 -2.12 4.68
CA MET A 136 9.58 -3.26 5.46
C MET A 136 10.25 -3.37 6.84
N ALA A 137 11.47 -2.85 7.00
CA ALA A 137 12.16 -2.81 8.29
C ALA A 137 11.67 -1.67 9.21
N THR A 138 11.06 -0.61 8.67
CA THR A 138 10.44 0.46 9.49
C THR A 138 9.03 0.09 9.95
N VAL A 139 8.34 -0.73 9.16
CA VAL A 139 7.39 -1.80 9.53
C VAL A 139 7.36 -2.34 10.99
N PRO A 140 6.64 -1.79 12.00
CA PRO A 140 6.61 -2.44 13.31
C PRO A 140 6.06 -3.87 13.18
N PRO A 141 6.65 -4.89 13.83
CA PRO A 141 6.19 -6.28 13.75
C PRO A 141 4.69 -6.44 14.06
N GLU A 142 4.15 -5.57 14.92
CA GLU A 142 2.75 -5.51 15.35
C GLU A 142 1.77 -5.33 14.17
N VAL A 143 2.15 -4.62 13.12
CA VAL A 143 1.33 -4.46 11.91
C VAL A 143 1.22 -5.79 11.14
N PHE A 144 2.16 -6.72 11.31
CA PHE A 144 2.07 -8.07 10.75
C PHE A 144 1.20 -9.02 11.61
N VAL A 145 0.90 -8.66 12.88
CA VAL A 145 0.19 -9.51 13.85
C VAL A 145 -1.33 -9.56 13.63
N CYS A 146 -1.94 -8.59 12.94
CA CYS A 146 -3.39 -8.61 12.68
C CYS A 146 -3.87 -9.78 11.78
N LYS A 147 -2.96 -10.56 11.19
CA LYS A 147 -3.32 -11.84 10.52
C LYS A 147 -3.90 -12.87 11.50
N ASN A 148 -3.41 -12.90 12.73
CA ASN A 148 -3.84 -13.89 13.72
C ASN A 148 -5.13 -13.46 14.43
N ALA A 149 -5.24 -12.18 14.78
CA ALA A 149 -6.42 -11.65 15.49
C ALA A 149 -7.71 -11.72 14.64
N ALA A 150 -7.66 -11.32 13.36
CA ALA A 150 -8.83 -11.34 12.48
C ALA A 150 -9.26 -12.77 12.04
N LYS A 151 -8.34 -13.74 12.09
CA LYS A 151 -8.68 -15.16 11.90
C LYS A 151 -9.33 -15.73 13.17
N ALA A 152 -8.73 -15.48 14.33
CA ALA A 152 -9.28 -15.90 15.62
C ALA A 152 -10.70 -15.35 15.86
N ALA A 153 -10.96 -14.07 15.53
CA ALA A 153 -12.29 -13.48 15.67
C ALA A 153 -13.35 -14.18 14.80
N ARG A 154 -13.02 -14.54 13.56
CA ARG A 154 -13.93 -15.27 12.65
C ARG A 154 -14.18 -16.70 13.11
N ASP A 155 -13.14 -17.37 13.62
CA ASP A 155 -13.26 -18.72 14.13
C ASP A 155 -14.15 -18.76 15.39
N VAL A 156 -14.05 -17.77 16.28
CA VAL A 156 -14.93 -17.62 17.46
C VAL A 156 -16.40 -17.42 17.05
N GLU A 157 -16.66 -16.57 16.06
CA GLU A 157 -18.03 -16.33 15.59
C GLU A 157 -18.62 -17.57 14.92
N ARG A 158 -17.81 -18.33 14.17
CA ARG A 158 -18.23 -19.58 13.54
C ARG A 158 -18.56 -20.66 14.58
N VAL A 159 -17.78 -20.75 15.66
CA VAL A 159 -18.05 -21.67 16.77
C VAL A 159 -19.34 -21.28 17.50
N ARG A 160 -19.57 -19.98 17.74
CA ARG A 160 -20.82 -19.47 18.32
C ARG A 160 -22.04 -19.80 17.45
N ALA A 161 -21.96 -19.54 16.15
CA ALA A 161 -23.04 -19.86 15.20
C ALA A 161 -23.34 -21.36 15.16
N LEU A 162 -22.31 -22.21 15.17
CA LEU A 162 -22.48 -23.67 15.20
C LEU A 162 -23.13 -24.14 16.51
N ALA A 163 -22.74 -23.57 17.65
CA ALA A 163 -23.35 -23.87 18.94
C ALA A 163 -24.84 -23.48 18.98
N MET A 164 -25.21 -22.33 18.42
CA MET A 164 -26.61 -21.89 18.31
C MET A 164 -27.44 -22.85 17.45
N ALA A 165 -26.91 -23.27 16.29
CA ALA A 165 -27.58 -24.22 15.40
C ALA A 165 -27.76 -25.61 16.05
N MET A 166 -26.79 -26.06 16.85
CA MET A 166 -26.92 -27.32 17.60
C MET A 166 -27.99 -27.22 18.69
N LYS A 167 -28.08 -26.09 19.37
CA LYS A 167 -29.10 -25.83 20.39
C LYS A 167 -30.51 -25.78 19.79
N GLU A 168 -30.67 -25.16 18.63
CA GLU A 168 -31.94 -25.12 17.88
C GLU A 168 -32.37 -26.52 17.42
N ARG A 169 -31.44 -27.33 16.91
CA ARG A 169 -31.71 -28.73 16.56
C ARG A 169 -32.09 -29.59 17.77
N ALA A 170 -31.46 -29.36 18.92
CA ALA A 170 -31.80 -30.07 20.15
C ALA A 170 -33.21 -29.69 20.65
N LEU A 171 -33.58 -28.42 20.55
CA LEU A 171 -34.91 -27.95 20.89
C LEU A 171 -35.98 -28.53 19.95
N ALA A 172 -35.71 -28.53 18.64
CA ALA A 172 -36.62 -29.10 17.64
C ALA A 172 -36.89 -30.59 17.86
N LYS A 173 -35.84 -31.36 18.22
CA LYS A 173 -35.97 -32.79 18.58
C LYS A 173 -36.77 -33.02 19.85
N ASN A 174 -36.68 -32.11 20.83
CA ASN A 174 -37.42 -32.25 22.09
C ASN A 174 -38.92 -31.94 21.90
N LEU A 175 -39.24 -30.97 21.04
CA LEU A 175 -40.62 -30.64 20.67
C LEU A 175 -41.29 -31.76 19.83
N SER A 176 -40.55 -32.40 18.92
CA SER A 176 -41.09 -33.54 18.16
C SER A 176 -41.35 -34.79 19.01
N ASN A 177 -40.71 -34.89 20.19
CA ASN A 177 -40.94 -35.97 21.15
C ASN A 177 -42.14 -35.71 22.08
N LEU A 178 -42.75 -34.52 22.03
CA LEU A 178 -43.91 -34.11 22.83
C LEU A 178 -45.24 -34.17 22.05
N THR A 179 -45.21 -34.53 20.76
CA THR A 179 -46.38 -34.62 19.87
C THR A 179 -46.80 -36.07 19.56
N LEU A 180 -46.65 -36.98 20.52
CA LEU A 180 -47.21 -38.34 20.49
C LEU A 180 -48.08 -38.58 21.72
#